data_AF-A0A973HTQ8-F1
#
_entry.id   AF-A0A973HTQ8-F1
#
_cell.length_a   1.000
_cell.length_b   1.000
_cell.length_c   1.000
_cell.angle_alpha   90.00
_cell.angle_beta   90.00
_cell.angle_gamma   90.00
#
_symmetry.space_group_name_H-M   'P 1'
#
loop_
_entity.id
_entity.type
_entity.pdbx_description
1 polymer ?
#
loop_
_entity_poly.entity_id
_entity_poly.type
_entity_poly.pdbx_seq_one_letter_code
_entity_poly.pdbx_strand_id
1 'polypeptide(L)'
;MLASPLPVPGDQGLAAHRRPEIPFSDALQGTCRWCGEGILHASGPRKGKPNRRRRWHPACVDEYNQSDPREARRLVRKRDRGFCASCGLDTYALRRRLRGRGSHRKLRELGFQARRSLWELDHIVPLVEGGSHDPTNLQTLCVPCHRRKSVREAAQRRAGQRAEASGSDRDAEGSRSSGARTSRPSRTSASSTQ
;
A
#
# COMPACT_ATOMS: atom_id res chain seq x y z
N MET A 1 -4.72 24.70 -28.67
CA MET A 1 -4.21 24.77 -27.28
C MET A 1 -5.08 23.85 -26.42
N LEU A 2 -4.84 22.53 -26.47
CA LEU A 2 -5.58 21.57 -25.66
C LEU A 2 -4.89 21.48 -24.29
N ALA A 3 -5.59 21.87 -23.24
CA ALA A 3 -5.08 21.78 -21.87
C ALA A 3 -4.95 20.29 -21.49
N SER A 4 -3.75 19.88 -21.10
CA SER A 4 -3.50 18.56 -20.53
C SER A 4 -4.35 18.35 -19.27
N PRO A 5 -4.94 17.16 -19.07
CA PRO A 5 -5.67 16.86 -17.84
C PRO A 5 -4.72 16.90 -16.64
N LEU A 6 -5.18 17.53 -15.55
CA LEU A 6 -4.45 17.57 -14.28
C LEU A 6 -4.24 16.14 -13.76
N PRO A 7 -3.06 15.84 -13.18
CA PRO A 7 -2.78 14.52 -12.63
C PRO A 7 -3.76 14.20 -11.48
N VAL A 8 -4.33 13.00 -11.52
CA VAL A 8 -5.16 12.43 -10.46
C VAL A 8 -4.28 12.24 -9.22
N PRO A 9 -4.65 12.72 -8.02
CA PRO A 9 -3.83 12.60 -6.82
C PRO A 9 -3.95 11.17 -6.25
N GLY A 10 -3.36 10.20 -6.94
CA GLY A 10 -3.25 8.82 -6.50
C GLY A 10 -1.82 8.38 -6.15
N ASP A 11 -0.84 9.28 -6.28
CA ASP A 11 0.58 8.89 -6.34
C ASP A 11 1.52 9.66 -5.38
N GLN A 12 0.99 10.21 -4.28
CA GLN A 12 1.85 10.90 -3.31
C GLN A 12 1.56 10.44 -1.87
N GLY A 13 2.49 9.63 -1.33
CA GLY A 13 2.62 9.42 0.11
C GLY A 13 2.41 7.99 0.62
N LEU A 14 3.33 7.08 0.31
CA LEU A 14 3.49 5.81 1.02
C LEU A 14 4.03 6.07 2.45
N ALA A 15 3.17 6.15 3.46
CA ALA A 15 3.58 6.00 4.86
C ALA A 15 2.46 5.45 5.75
N ALA A 16 2.52 4.15 6.05
CA ALA A 16 2.04 3.46 7.26
C ALA A 16 0.56 3.56 7.73
N HIS A 17 -0.26 4.49 7.24
CA HIS A 17 -1.63 4.68 7.72
C HIS A 17 -2.62 3.82 6.93
N ARG A 18 -3.43 3.04 7.68
CA ARG A 18 -4.46 2.15 7.11
C ARG A 18 -5.64 2.92 6.48
N ARG A 19 -5.66 4.25 6.63
CA ARG A 19 -6.57 5.19 5.99
C ARG A 19 -5.73 6.31 5.36
N PRO A 20 -6.04 6.73 4.13
CA PRO A 20 -5.35 7.83 3.47
C PRO A 20 -5.62 9.14 4.19
N GLU A 21 -4.64 10.04 4.14
CA GLU A 21 -4.85 11.41 4.58
C GLU A 21 -5.84 12.11 3.64
N ILE A 22 -6.58 13.07 4.18
CA ILE A 22 -7.57 13.83 3.41
C ILE A 22 -6.82 14.97 2.70
N PRO A 23 -6.68 14.96 1.36
CA PRO A 23 -5.77 15.87 0.67
C PRO A 23 -6.09 17.35 0.87
N PHE A 24 -7.38 17.71 0.85
CA PHE A 24 -7.84 19.09 1.02
C PHE A 24 -8.59 19.23 2.35
N SER A 25 -7.91 18.91 3.44
CA SER A 25 -8.52 18.84 4.77
C SER A 25 -9.10 20.17 5.26
N ASP A 26 -8.55 21.29 4.79
CA ASP A 26 -8.86 22.69 5.12
C ASP A 26 -9.70 23.42 4.04
N ALA A 27 -10.21 22.69 3.04
CA ALA A 27 -10.98 23.26 1.95
C ALA A 27 -12.19 24.11 2.43
N LEU A 28 -12.43 25.22 1.72
CA LEU A 28 -13.54 26.14 1.99
C LEU A 28 -14.91 25.45 1.85
N GLN A 29 -15.93 26.04 2.48
CA GLN A 29 -17.30 25.53 2.40
C GLN A 29 -17.81 25.52 0.94
N GLY A 30 -18.36 24.39 0.52
CA GLY A 30 -18.79 24.18 -0.86
C GLY A 30 -17.71 23.62 -1.77
N THR A 31 -16.55 23.27 -1.22
CA THR A 31 -15.47 22.54 -1.90
C THR A 31 -15.33 21.14 -1.31
N CYS A 32 -15.01 20.15 -2.14
CA CYS A 32 -14.76 18.79 -1.71
C CYS A 32 -13.37 18.63 -1.11
N ARG A 33 -13.30 18.01 0.06
CA ARG A 33 -12.04 17.77 0.78
C ARG A 33 -11.15 16.67 0.16
N TRP A 34 -11.66 15.96 -0.84
CA TRP A 34 -10.96 14.83 -1.49
C TRP A 34 -10.36 15.22 -2.83
N CYS A 35 -11.18 15.75 -3.75
CA CYS A 35 -10.72 16.16 -5.08
C CYS A 35 -10.43 17.67 -5.20
N GLY A 36 -10.82 18.49 -4.22
CA GLY A 36 -10.62 19.94 -4.28
C GLY A 36 -11.61 20.70 -5.15
N GLU A 37 -12.55 20.01 -5.82
CA GLU A 37 -13.52 20.65 -6.71
C GLU A 37 -14.76 21.20 -5.97
N GLY A 38 -15.44 22.16 -6.61
CA GLY A 38 -16.70 22.72 -6.12
C GLY A 38 -17.83 21.69 -6.06
N ILE A 39 -18.52 21.61 -4.93
CA ILE A 39 -19.71 20.78 -4.75
C ILE A 39 -20.91 21.60 -5.16
N LEU A 40 -21.52 21.30 -6.31
CA LEU A 40 -22.67 22.04 -6.82
C LEU A 40 -23.98 21.36 -6.44
N HIS A 41 -25.06 22.13 -6.39
CA HIS A 41 -26.40 21.56 -6.35
C HIS A 41 -26.70 20.84 -7.68
N ALA A 42 -27.04 19.55 -7.61
CA ALA A 42 -27.38 18.73 -8.78
C ALA A 42 -28.74 19.09 -9.40
N SER A 43 -29.69 19.57 -8.59
CA SER A 43 -31.06 19.86 -9.00
C SER A 43 -31.70 20.99 -8.17
N GLY A 44 -32.90 21.40 -8.58
CA GLY A 44 -33.70 22.42 -7.90
C GLY A 44 -33.31 23.86 -8.26
N PRO A 45 -33.86 24.86 -7.54
CA PRO A 45 -33.73 26.28 -7.89
C PRO A 45 -32.31 26.85 -7.72
N ARG A 46 -31.40 26.08 -7.11
CA ARG A 46 -29.99 26.45 -6.92
C ARG A 46 -29.04 25.60 -7.77
N LYS A 47 -29.54 24.84 -8.76
CA LYS A 47 -28.72 24.00 -9.65
C LYS A 47 -27.51 24.79 -10.17
N GLY A 48 -26.33 24.19 -10.10
CA GLY A 48 -25.06 24.81 -10.52
C GLY A 48 -24.46 25.82 -9.53
N LYS A 49 -25.17 26.22 -8.47
CA LYS A 49 -24.58 27.03 -7.39
C LYS A 49 -23.82 26.14 -6.38
N PRO A 50 -22.80 26.67 -5.68
CA PRO A 50 -22.08 25.93 -4.65
C PRO A 50 -22.97 25.52 -3.45
N ASN A 51 -22.90 24.25 -3.09
CA ASN A 51 -23.59 23.66 -1.95
C ASN A 51 -22.68 23.68 -0.71
N ARG A 52 -22.72 24.79 0.02
CA ARG A 52 -21.92 25.02 1.23
C ARG A 52 -22.23 24.08 2.41
N ARG A 53 -23.31 23.30 2.35
CA ARG A 53 -23.67 22.32 3.39
C ARG A 53 -22.91 21.00 3.27
N ARG A 54 -22.34 20.72 2.08
CA ARG A 54 -21.56 19.51 1.83
C ARG A 54 -20.08 19.88 1.80
N ARG A 55 -19.25 18.93 2.23
CA ARG A 55 -17.78 19.01 2.18
C ARG A 55 -17.14 17.83 1.42
N TRP A 56 -17.98 16.98 0.84
CA TRP A 56 -17.60 15.81 0.04
C TRP A 56 -18.61 15.63 -1.10
N HIS A 57 -18.13 15.28 -2.29
CA HIS A 57 -18.99 14.65 -3.30
C HIS A 57 -19.36 13.23 -2.87
N PRO A 58 -20.53 12.71 -3.26
CA PRO A 58 -20.91 11.32 -3.00
C PRO A 58 -19.85 10.30 -3.46
N ALA A 59 -19.36 10.44 -4.70
CA ALA A 59 -18.33 9.54 -5.22
C ALA A 59 -17.01 9.59 -4.42
N CYS A 60 -16.57 10.79 -4.03
CA CYS A 60 -15.33 10.95 -3.27
C CYS A 60 -15.41 10.40 -1.85
N VAL A 61 -16.56 10.53 -1.18
CA VAL A 61 -16.73 9.91 0.14
C VAL A 61 -16.81 8.39 0.02
N ASP A 62 -17.38 7.87 -1.05
CA ASP A 62 -17.42 6.42 -1.31
C ASP A 62 -16.02 5.87 -1.55
N GLU A 63 -15.20 6.54 -2.37
CA GLU A 63 -13.80 6.19 -2.58
C GLU A 63 -12.99 6.23 -1.28
N TYR A 64 -13.09 7.33 -0.52
CA TYR A 64 -12.44 7.42 0.79
C TYR A 64 -12.92 6.32 1.74
N ASN A 65 -14.22 6.02 1.76
CA ASN A 65 -14.77 4.96 2.59
C ASN A 65 -14.29 3.57 2.16
N GLN A 66 -13.98 3.32 0.89
CA GLN A 66 -13.43 2.03 0.46
C GLN A 66 -12.05 1.75 1.07
N SER A 67 -11.27 2.79 1.34
CA SER A 67 -10.02 2.65 2.09
C SER A 67 -10.25 2.29 3.58
N ASP A 68 -11.46 2.51 4.10
CA ASP A 68 -11.79 2.16 5.47
C ASP A 68 -11.78 0.64 5.67
N PRO A 69 -11.01 0.10 6.63
CA PRO A 69 -10.93 -1.33 6.83
C PRO A 69 -12.26 -2.01 7.14
N ARG A 70 -13.25 -1.30 7.72
CA ARG A 70 -14.55 -1.91 8.02
C ARG A 70 -15.37 -2.04 6.74
N GLU A 71 -15.38 -1.00 5.92
CA GLU A 71 -16.08 -1.00 4.65
C GLU A 71 -15.44 -1.95 3.63
N ALA A 72 -14.11 -1.93 3.53
CA ALA A 72 -13.35 -2.89 2.73
C ALA A 72 -13.69 -4.35 3.14
N ARG A 73 -13.72 -4.65 4.46
CA ARG A 73 -14.14 -5.97 4.96
C ARG A 73 -15.60 -6.29 4.64
N ARG A 74 -16.50 -5.29 4.62
CA ARG A 74 -17.91 -5.47 4.27
C ARG A 74 -18.07 -5.84 2.79
N LEU A 75 -17.38 -5.11 1.90
CA LEU A 75 -17.40 -5.32 0.45
C LEU A 75 -16.85 -6.70 0.08
N VAL A 76 -15.64 -7.02 0.57
CA VAL A 76 -14.99 -8.30 0.30
C VAL A 76 -15.78 -9.46 0.88
N ARG A 77 -16.36 -9.33 2.07
CA ARG A 77 -17.25 -10.35 2.64
C ARG A 77 -18.47 -10.61 1.73
N LYS A 78 -19.07 -9.56 1.17
CA LYS A 78 -20.23 -9.70 0.27
C LYS A 78 -19.84 -10.42 -1.02
N ARG A 79 -18.66 -10.11 -1.57
CA ARG A 79 -18.11 -10.69 -2.80
C ARG A 79 -17.68 -12.15 -2.61
N ASP A 80 -16.77 -12.40 -1.67
CA ASP A 80 -16.05 -13.67 -1.52
C ASP A 80 -16.80 -14.68 -0.64
N ARG A 81 -17.81 -14.22 0.11
CA ARG A 81 -18.63 -15.06 1.00
C ARG A 81 -17.81 -15.91 1.99
N GLY A 82 -16.61 -15.45 2.35
CA GLY A 82 -15.73 -16.13 3.32
C GLY A 82 -14.88 -17.26 2.76
N PHE A 83 -14.85 -17.44 1.43
CA PHE A 83 -13.95 -18.38 0.76
C PHE A 83 -12.54 -17.81 0.69
N CYS A 84 -11.56 -18.61 1.08
CA CYS A 84 -10.15 -18.23 0.96
C CYS A 84 -9.71 -18.23 -0.52
N ALA A 85 -9.21 -17.11 -1.01
CA ALA A 85 -8.70 -16.99 -2.38
C ALA A 85 -7.47 -17.89 -2.65
N SER A 86 -6.68 -18.20 -1.62
CA SER A 86 -5.49 -19.04 -1.77
C SER A 86 -5.76 -20.54 -1.71
N CYS A 87 -6.70 -21.00 -0.88
CA CYS A 87 -6.89 -22.44 -0.65
C CYS A 87 -8.34 -22.94 -0.79
N GLY A 88 -9.29 -22.06 -1.14
CA GLY A 88 -10.70 -22.42 -1.33
C GLY A 88 -11.48 -22.74 -0.05
N LEU A 89 -10.87 -22.67 1.13
CA LEU A 89 -11.55 -22.99 2.38
C LEU A 89 -12.70 -22.01 2.67
N ASP A 90 -13.92 -22.53 2.87
CA ASP A 90 -15.04 -21.78 3.45
C ASP A 90 -14.81 -21.60 4.96
N THR A 91 -14.38 -20.40 5.34
CA THR A 91 -14.10 -20.05 6.73
C THR A 91 -15.36 -19.92 7.59
N TYR A 92 -16.52 -19.65 7.00
CA TYR A 92 -17.79 -19.62 7.71
C TYR A 92 -18.32 -21.03 7.96
N ALA A 93 -18.21 -21.95 7.00
CA ALA A 93 -18.51 -23.37 7.21
C ALA A 93 -17.62 -23.97 8.28
N LEU A 94 -16.31 -23.70 8.25
CA LEU A 94 -15.39 -24.17 9.28
C LEU A 94 -15.81 -23.68 10.67
N ARG A 95 -16.15 -22.39 10.80
CA ARG A 95 -16.65 -21.83 12.06
C ARG A 95 -17.95 -22.49 12.51
N ARG A 96 -18.88 -22.76 11.60
CA ARG A 96 -20.14 -23.44 11.91
C ARG A 96 -19.90 -24.86 12.40
N ARG A 97 -18.96 -25.59 11.79
CA ARG A 97 -18.58 -26.97 12.14
C ARG A 97 -17.85 -27.06 13.48
N LEU A 98 -16.97 -26.10 13.77
CA LEU A 98 -16.18 -26.06 15.00
C LEU A 98 -16.82 -25.16 16.07
N ARG A 99 -18.00 -25.57 16.55
CA ARG A 99 -18.69 -24.94 17.69
C ARG A 99 -18.55 -25.80 18.96
N GLY A 100 -18.81 -25.19 20.12
CA GLY A 100 -18.84 -25.88 21.40
C GLY A 100 -17.47 -26.02 22.09
N ARG A 101 -17.46 -26.82 23.16
CA ARG A 101 -16.30 -27.04 24.03
C ARG A 101 -15.13 -27.62 23.22
N GLY A 102 -13.93 -27.07 23.41
CA GLY A 102 -12.72 -27.52 22.70
C GLY A 102 -12.54 -26.97 21.27
N SER A 103 -13.47 -26.17 20.75
CA SER A 103 -13.35 -25.54 19.42
C SER A 103 -12.07 -24.71 19.26
N HIS A 104 -11.66 -23.97 20.29
CA HIS A 104 -10.43 -23.18 20.27
C HIS A 104 -9.17 -24.05 20.10
N ARG A 105 -9.13 -25.22 20.75
CA ARG A 105 -8.01 -26.17 20.61
C ARG A 105 -7.95 -26.70 19.18
N LYS A 106 -9.07 -27.20 18.65
CA LYS A 106 -9.17 -27.71 17.27
C LYS A 106 -8.78 -26.66 16.23
N LEU A 107 -9.19 -25.40 16.43
CA LEU A 107 -8.78 -24.29 15.56
C LEU A 107 -7.27 -24.07 15.57
N ARG A 108 -6.63 -24.11 16.75
CA ARG A 108 -5.17 -23.98 16.87
C ARG A 108 -4.43 -25.14 16.20
N GLU A 109 -4.92 -26.37 16.34
CA GLU A 109 -4.37 -27.56 15.66
C GLU A 109 -4.43 -27.41 14.13
N LEU A 110 -5.47 -26.77 13.60
CA LEU A 110 -5.60 -26.43 12.17
C LEU A 110 -4.83 -25.16 11.76
N GLY A 111 -4.01 -24.59 12.65
CA GLY A 111 -3.20 -23.39 12.38
C GLY A 111 -3.95 -22.06 12.49
N PHE A 112 -5.20 -22.05 12.97
CA PHE A 112 -5.97 -20.83 13.17
C PHE A 112 -5.70 -20.20 14.54
N GLN A 113 -5.65 -18.87 14.57
CA GLN A 113 -5.81 -18.14 15.81
C GLN A 113 -7.30 -18.18 16.20
N ALA A 114 -7.59 -18.49 17.48
CA ALA A 114 -8.96 -18.52 18.00
C ALA A 114 -9.55 -17.11 18.20
N ARG A 115 -9.62 -16.34 17.11
CA ARG A 115 -10.21 -14.99 17.03
C ARG A 115 -11.69 -15.07 16.66
N ARG A 116 -12.39 -13.93 16.57
CA ARG A 116 -13.79 -13.87 16.10
C ARG A 116 -13.94 -14.30 14.63
N SER A 117 -13.05 -13.84 13.75
CA SER A 117 -13.00 -14.25 12.33
C SER A 117 -11.96 -15.35 12.10
N LEU A 118 -12.23 -16.25 11.15
CA LEU A 118 -11.26 -17.25 10.65
C LEU A 118 -10.58 -16.80 9.34
N TRP A 119 -10.90 -15.60 8.87
CA TRP A 119 -10.29 -14.97 7.70
C TRP A 119 -9.87 -13.53 7.99
N GLU A 120 -8.91 -13.06 7.21
CA GLU A 120 -8.40 -11.69 7.19
C GLU A 120 -8.54 -11.09 5.79
N LEU A 121 -8.78 -9.78 5.76
CA LEU A 121 -8.73 -8.99 4.54
C LEU A 121 -7.27 -8.75 4.18
N ASP A 122 -6.92 -9.04 2.94
CA ASP A 122 -5.56 -8.98 2.45
C ASP A 122 -5.52 -8.24 1.11
N HIS A 123 -4.43 -7.53 0.84
CA HIS A 123 -4.17 -6.87 -0.44
C HIS A 123 -3.45 -7.82 -1.36
N ILE A 124 -3.94 -8.09 -2.58
CA ILE A 124 -3.29 -9.00 -3.56
C ILE A 124 -1.86 -8.54 -3.82
N VAL A 125 -1.69 -7.27 -4.19
CA VAL A 125 -0.41 -6.54 -4.20
C VAL A 125 -0.31 -5.72 -2.92
N PRO A 126 0.73 -5.88 -2.09
CA PRO A 126 0.93 -5.08 -0.87
C PRO A 126 0.98 -3.58 -1.14
N LEU A 127 0.47 -2.78 -0.21
CA LEU A 127 0.56 -1.30 -0.30
C LEU A 127 2.01 -0.82 -0.48
N VAL A 128 2.95 -1.43 0.24
CA VAL A 128 4.39 -1.08 0.15
C VAL A 128 5.03 -1.40 -1.20
N GLU A 129 4.36 -2.20 -2.04
CA GLU A 129 4.78 -2.57 -3.40
C GLU A 129 3.91 -1.85 -4.45
N GLY A 130 3.18 -0.78 -4.07
CA GLY A 130 2.32 -0.02 -4.97
C GLY A 130 0.89 -0.56 -5.09
N GLY A 131 0.47 -1.46 -4.20
CA GLY A 131 -0.91 -1.93 -4.13
C GLY A 131 -1.89 -0.83 -3.74
N SER A 132 -3.14 -0.94 -4.20
CA SER A 132 -4.22 -0.01 -3.89
C SER A 132 -5.23 -0.58 -2.90
N HIS A 133 -6.10 0.26 -2.32
CA HIS A 133 -7.26 -0.16 -1.53
C HIS A 133 -8.48 -0.53 -2.38
N ASP A 134 -8.34 -0.53 -3.71
CA ASP A 134 -9.43 -0.85 -4.63
C ASP A 134 -9.95 -2.29 -4.36
N PRO A 135 -11.26 -2.53 -4.38
CA PRO A 135 -11.82 -3.87 -4.20
C PRO A 135 -11.20 -4.94 -5.09
N THR A 136 -10.73 -4.60 -6.30
CA THR A 136 -10.03 -5.53 -7.20
C THR A 136 -8.68 -5.97 -6.67
N ASN A 137 -8.00 -5.15 -5.85
CA ASN A 137 -6.75 -5.50 -5.18
C ASN A 137 -6.97 -6.09 -3.78
N LEU A 138 -8.22 -6.34 -3.35
CA LEU A 138 -8.51 -6.93 -2.05
C LEU A 138 -8.96 -8.39 -2.19
N GLN A 139 -8.64 -9.23 -1.22
CA GLN A 139 -9.03 -10.65 -1.19
C GLN A 139 -9.28 -11.17 0.23
N THR A 140 -10.13 -12.19 0.34
CA THR A 140 -10.31 -12.98 1.56
C THR A 140 -9.24 -14.06 1.66
N LEU A 141 -8.44 -14.04 2.73
CA LEU A 141 -7.55 -15.15 3.07
C LEU A 141 -7.90 -15.75 4.43
N CYS A 142 -7.93 -17.08 4.53
CA CYS A 142 -8.00 -17.71 5.84
C CYS A 142 -6.75 -17.34 6.67
N VAL A 143 -6.88 -17.27 7.99
CA VAL A 143 -5.78 -16.82 8.88
C VAL A 143 -4.44 -17.53 8.62
N PRO A 144 -4.39 -18.87 8.41
CA PRO A 144 -3.15 -19.54 8.04
C PRO A 144 -2.55 -19.08 6.70
N CYS A 145 -3.38 -18.92 5.65
CA CYS A 145 -2.92 -18.47 4.34
C CYS A 145 -2.38 -17.04 4.41
N HIS A 146 -3.11 -16.14 5.08
CA HIS A 146 -2.68 -14.76 5.29
C HIS A 146 -1.31 -14.71 6.01
N ARG A 147 -1.15 -15.49 7.09
CA ARG A 147 0.14 -15.56 7.81
C ARG A 147 1.28 -16.02 6.91
N ARG A 148 1.07 -17.07 6.10
CA ARG A 148 2.10 -17.57 5.16
C ARG A 148 2.48 -16.51 4.14
N LYS A 149 1.49 -15.79 3.60
CA LYS A 149 1.70 -14.69 2.68
C LYS A 149 2.53 -13.57 3.31
N SER A 150 2.14 -13.08 4.49
CA SER A 150 2.89 -12.00 5.17
C SER A 150 4.35 -12.39 5.48
N VAL A 151 4.61 -13.66 5.80
CA VAL A 151 5.99 -14.16 6.01
C VAL A 151 6.77 -14.16 4.69
N ARG A 152 6.17 -14.63 3.58
CA ARG A 152 6.79 -14.63 2.26
C ARG A 152 7.16 -13.22 1.81
N GLU A 153 6.23 -12.28 1.92
CA GLU A 153 6.45 -10.88 1.53
C GLU A 153 7.51 -10.20 2.39
N ALA A 154 7.51 -10.46 3.70
CA ALA A 154 8.55 -9.95 4.59
C ALA A 154 9.95 -10.48 4.21
N ALA A 155 10.03 -11.76 3.82
CA ALA A 155 11.29 -12.35 3.34
C ALA A 155 11.74 -11.73 2.00
N GLN A 156 10.82 -11.54 1.06
CA GLN A 156 11.10 -10.92 -0.25
C GLN A 156 11.61 -9.49 -0.10
N ARG A 157 10.98 -8.67 0.75
CA ARG A 157 11.44 -7.29 1.02
C ARG A 157 12.84 -7.24 1.63
N ARG A 158 13.14 -8.14 2.58
CA ARG A 158 14.49 -8.24 3.18
C ARG A 158 15.53 -8.65 2.14
N ALA A 159 15.18 -9.51 1.19
CA ALA A 159 16.07 -9.90 0.11
C ALA A 159 16.32 -8.74 -0.88
N GLY A 160 15.26 -8.01 -1.26
CA GLY A 160 15.37 -6.83 -2.13
C GLY A 160 16.27 -5.74 -1.54
N GLN A 161 16.06 -5.39 -0.26
CA GLN A 161 16.89 -4.40 0.44
C GLN A 161 18.38 -4.78 0.50
N ARG A 162 18.69 -6.08 0.63
CA ARG A 162 20.08 -6.57 0.61
C ARG A 162 20.70 -6.47 -0.77
N ALA A 163 19.93 -6.79 -1.82
CA ALA A 163 20.40 -6.69 -3.20
C ALA A 163 20.69 -5.23 -3.58
N GLU A 164 19.79 -4.30 -3.24
CA GLU A 164 19.98 -2.86 -3.45
C GLU A 164 21.22 -2.32 -2.74
N ALA A 165 21.41 -2.65 -1.45
CA ALA A 165 22.59 -2.25 -0.70
C ALA A 165 23.90 -2.78 -1.31
N SER A 166 23.89 -4.02 -1.82
CA SER A 166 25.07 -4.59 -2.49
C SER A 166 25.34 -4.03 -3.89
N GLY A 167 24.33 -3.40 -4.52
CA GLY A 167 24.45 -2.74 -5.82
C GLY A 167 25.05 -1.34 -5.69
N SER A 168 24.62 -0.56 -4.69
CA SER A 168 25.13 0.80 -4.44
C SER A 168 26.64 0.84 -4.14
N ASP A 169 27.18 -0.23 -3.56
CA ASP A 169 28.62 -0.33 -3.27
C ASP A 169 29.47 -0.47 -4.54
N ARG A 170 28.91 -1.00 -5.64
CA ARG A 170 29.63 -1.16 -6.91
C ARG A 170 29.70 0.13 -7.73
N ASP A 171 28.68 0.98 -7.63
CA ASP A 171 28.63 2.26 -8.34
C ASP A 171 29.53 3.33 -7.70
N ALA A 172 29.88 3.18 -6.40
CA ALA A 172 30.80 4.08 -5.71
C ALA A 172 32.28 3.88 -6.12
N GLU A 173 32.70 2.64 -6.39
CA GLU A 173 34.08 2.30 -6.78
C GLU A 173 34.41 2.75 -8.22
N GLY A 174 33.41 2.80 -9.11
CA GLY A 174 33.56 3.20 -10.52
C GLY A 174 33.80 4.69 -10.76
N SER A 175 33.56 5.55 -9.76
CA SER A 175 33.74 7.02 -9.91
C SER A 175 35.15 7.52 -9.52
N ARG A 176 36.01 6.67 -8.96
CA ARG A 176 37.34 7.07 -8.43
C ARG A 176 38.51 6.87 -9.42
N SER A 177 38.28 6.32 -10.61
CA SER A 177 39.33 6.11 -11.62
C SER A 177 39.29 7.17 -12.74
N SER A 178 39.55 8.43 -12.40
CA SER A 178 39.89 9.50 -13.38
C SER A 178 40.68 10.63 -12.68
N GLY A 179 41.69 10.27 -11.89
CA GLY A 179 42.65 11.20 -11.30
C GLY A 179 44.04 10.93 -11.86
N ALA A 180 44.58 11.88 -12.61
CA ALA A 180 45.85 11.80 -13.32
C ALA A 180 47.02 11.30 -12.46
N ARG A 181 47.78 10.33 -12.98
CA ARG A 181 49.11 9.97 -12.47
C ARG A 181 50.08 11.11 -12.77
N THR A 182 50.42 11.92 -11.78
CA THR A 182 51.57 12.83 -11.88
C THR A 182 52.85 12.02 -11.60
N SER A 183 53.72 11.99 -12.60
CA SER A 183 55.02 11.34 -12.56
C SER A 183 55.97 12.06 -11.60
N ARG A 184 56.56 11.30 -10.68
CA ARG A 184 57.59 11.68 -9.71
C ARG A 184 58.94 11.90 -10.44
N PRO A 185 59.64 13.04 -10.25
CA PRO A 185 60.93 13.24 -10.91
C PRO A 185 62.05 12.47 -10.21
N SER A 186 62.86 11.80 -11.02
CA SER A 186 64.09 11.11 -10.66
C SER A 186 65.21 12.11 -10.38
N ARG A 187 65.80 12.04 -9.18
CA ARG A 187 67.04 12.75 -8.83
C ARG A 187 68.24 12.03 -9.44
N THR A 188 68.97 12.71 -10.33
CA THR A 188 70.30 12.29 -10.78
C THR A 188 71.36 13.12 -10.07
N SER A 189 72.29 12.43 -9.39
CA SER A 189 73.46 12.99 -8.72
C SER A 189 74.53 13.35 -9.75
N ALA A 190 75.03 14.58 -9.72
CA ALA A 190 76.24 14.97 -10.43
C ALA A 190 77.44 14.82 -9.47
N SER A 191 78.52 14.21 -9.95
CA SER A 191 79.86 14.35 -9.36
C SER A 191 80.86 14.42 -10.49
N SER A 192 81.41 15.62 -10.67
CA SER A 192 82.55 15.91 -11.51
C SER A 192 83.83 15.87 -10.67
N THR A 193 84.77 15.13 -11.21
CA THR A 193 86.24 15.08 -11.06
C THR A 193 86.92 16.24 -10.34
N GLN A 194 87.86 15.91 -9.46
CA GLN A 194 89.29 16.20 -9.61
C GLN A 194 90.11 15.07 -8.96
#